data_AF-A0A536WVG9-F1
#
_entry.id   AF-A0A536WVG9-F1
#
_cell.length_a   1.000
_cell.length_b   1.000
_cell.length_c   1.000
_cell.angle_alpha   90.00
_cell.angle_beta   90.00
_cell.angle_gamma   90.00
#
_symmetry.space_group_name_H-M   'P 1'
#
loop_
_entity.id
_entity.type
_entity.pdbx_description
1 polymer ?
#
loop_
_entity_poly.entity_id
_entity_poly.type
_entity_poly.pdbx_seq_one_letter_code
_entity_poly.pdbx_strand_id
1 'polypeptide(L)' 'MPKRLIVGITGATGAIYGISLLRALKETAGWESHLVLTDAGVLNVWHEHKMKRK' A
#
# COMPACT_ATOMS: atom_id res chain seq x y z
N MET A 1 -17.34 -7.23 -13.46
CA MET A 1 -15.97 -7.67 -13.07
C MET A 1 -15.27 -6.47 -12.45
N PRO A 2 -14.56 -6.61 -11.31
CA PRO A 2 -13.85 -5.50 -10.69
C PRO A 2 -12.68 -5.03 -11.56
N LYS A 3 -12.37 -3.74 -11.53
CA LYS A 3 -11.14 -3.17 -12.08
C LYS A 3 -9.98 -3.57 -11.18
N ARG A 4 -8.89 -4.03 -11.78
CA ARG A 4 -7.72 -4.54 -11.06
C ARG A 4 -6.56 -3.55 -11.12
N LEU A 5 -5.93 -3.29 -9.98
CA LEU A 5 -4.78 -2.39 -9.87
C LEU A 5 -3.67 -3.02 -9.01
N ILE A 6 -2.45 -3.07 -9.56
CA ILE A 6 -1.26 -3.40 -8.76
C ILE A 6 -0.70 -2.10 -8.18
N VAL A 7 -0.48 -2.09 -6.87
CA VAL A 7 0.12 -0.96 -6.15
C VAL A 7 1.51 -1.38 -5.68
N GLY A 8 2.55 -0.79 -6.28
CA GLY A 8 3.93 -0.97 -5.85
C GLY A 8 4.34 0.11 -4.85
N ILE A 9 4.81 -0.29 -3.67
CA ILE A 9 5.43 0.62 -2.69
C ILE A 9 6.90 0.20 -2.53
N THR A 10 7.80 1.16 -2.76
CA THR A 10 9.25 0.97 -2.64
C THR A 10 9.80 1.64 -1.38
N GLY A 11 11.12 1.66 -1.20
CA GLY A 11 11.82 2.30 -0.07
C GLY A 11 11.92 3.83 -0.14
N ALA A 12 11.05 4.50 -0.89
CA ALA A 12 10.95 5.96 -0.88
C ALA A 12 10.25 6.44 0.40
N THR A 13 10.45 7.72 0.75
CA THR A 13 9.67 8.38 1.80
C THR A 13 8.20 8.51 1.38
N GLY A 14 7.28 8.58 2.36
CA GLY A 14 5.86 8.82 2.08
C GLY A 14 5.07 7.55 1.78
N ALA A 15 5.37 6.45 2.48
CA ALA A 15 4.61 5.22 2.35
C ALA A 15 3.10 5.39 2.69
N ILE A 16 2.77 6.45 3.43
CA ILE A 16 1.40 6.86 3.73
C ILE A 16 0.54 7.07 2.47
N TYR A 17 1.11 7.50 1.35
CA TYR A 17 0.34 7.74 0.14
C TYR A 17 -0.16 6.42 -0.46
N GLY A 18 0.70 5.40 -0.51
CA GLY A 18 0.32 4.06 -0.92
C GLY A 18 -0.71 3.43 0.01
N ILE A 19 -0.54 3.60 1.33
CA ILE A 19 -1.51 3.13 2.33
C ILE A 19 -2.88 3.82 2.15
N SER A 20 -2.87 5.13 1.95
CA SER A 20 -4.09 5.93 1.76
C SER A 20 -4.82 5.54 0.47
N LEU A 21 -4.07 5.32 -0.61
CA LEU A 21 -4.63 4.81 -1.87
C LEU A 21 -5.29 3.44 -1.67
N LEU A 22 -4.63 2.51 -0.98
CA LEU A 22 -5.20 1.19 -0.71
C LEU A 22 -6.48 1.27 0.13
N ARG A 23 -6.56 2.19 1.11
CA ARG A 23 -7.77 2.45 1.89
C ARG A 23 -8.90 2.97 1.01
N ALA A 24 -8.62 3.97 0.17
CA ALA A 24 -9.61 4.52 -0.76
C ALA A 24 -10.11 3.47 -1.76
N LEU A 25 -9.22 2.64 -2.31
CA LEU A 25 -9.60 1.55 -3.21
C LEU A 25 -10.47 0.50 -2.52
N LYS A 26 -10.20 0.19 -1.24
CA LYS A 26 -11.02 -0.72 -0.44
C LYS A 26 -12.45 -0.19 -0.21
N GLU A 27 -12.59 1.13 -0.04
CA GLU A 27 -13.89 1.79 0.16
C GLU A 27 -14.65 2.01 -1.14
N THR A 28 -13.95 2.03 -2.28
CA THR A 28 -14.54 2.27 -3.60
C THR A 28 -15.02 0.96 -4.23
N ALA A 29 -16.34 0.83 -4.43
CA ALA A 29 -16.91 -0.35 -5.08
C ALA A 29 -16.36 -0.56 -6.50
N GLY A 30 -16.17 -1.83 -6.88
CA GLY A 30 -15.73 -2.22 -8.21
C GLY A 30 -14.21 -2.21 -8.42
N TRP A 31 -13.41 -2.07 -7.36
CA TRP A 31 -11.96 -2.22 -7.41
C TRP A 31 -11.46 -3.46 -6.66
N GLU A 32 -10.37 -4.02 -7.18
CA GLU A 32 -9.55 -5.05 -6.55
C GLU A 32 -8.10 -4.58 -6.65
N SER A 33 -7.40 -4.53 -5.51
CA SER A 33 -6.01 -4.08 -5.45
C SER A 33 -5.07 -5.20 -4.99
N HIS A 34 -3.88 -5.25 -5.59
CA HIS A 34 -2.80 -6.14 -5.19
C HIS A 34 -1.57 -5.32 -4.80
N LEU A 35 -1.13 -5.43 -3.55
CA LEU A 35 0.03 -4.72 -3.04
C LEU A 35 1.31 -5.54 -3.30
N VAL A 36 2.30 -4.88 -3.90
CA VAL A 36 3.69 -5.35 -3.96
C VAL A 36 4.56 -4.38 -3.16
N LEU A 37 5.32 -4.90 -2.20
CA LEU A 37 6.10 -4.09 -1.27
C LEU A 37 7.54 -4.63 -1.22
N THR A 38 8.53 -3.75 -1.34
CA THR A 38 9.95 -4.12 -1.13
C THR A 38 10.30 -4.16 0.35
N ASP A 39 11.40 -4.82 0.72
CA ASP A 39 11.86 -4.85 2.13
C ASP A 39 12.16 -3.44 2.66
N ALA A 40 12.74 -2.57 1.83
CA ALA A 40 12.93 -1.16 2.17
C ALA A 40 11.59 -0.43 2.37
N GLY A 41 10.56 -0.76 1.60
CA GLY A 41 9.20 -0.24 1.80
C GLY A 41 8.58 -0.72 3.12
N VAL A 42 8.79 -1.99 3.51
CA VAL A 42 8.40 -2.51 4.83
C VAL A 42 9.08 -1.72 5.94
N LEU A 43 10.38 -1.47 5.82
CA LEU A 43 11.16 -0.73 6.81
C LEU A 43 10.64 0.71 6.99
N ASN A 44 10.35 1.41 5.89
CA ASN A 44 9.81 2.78 5.96
C ASN A 44 8.42 2.81 6.60
N VAL A 45 7.53 1.89 6.21
CA VAL A 45 6.20 1.75 6.81
C VAL A 45 6.29 1.49 8.32
N TRP A 46 7.29 0.74 8.78
CA TRP A 46 7.55 0.55 10.21
C TRP A 46 8.14 1.81 10.87
N HIS A 47 9.15 2.45 10.26
CA HIS A 47 9.78 3.66 10.80
C HIS A 47 8.78 4.81 10.95
N GLU A 48 8.06 5.12 9.88
CA GLU A 48 7.15 6.26 9.75
C GLU A 48 5.80 6.01 10.42
N HIS A 49 5.29 4.77 10.40
CA HIS A 49 3.90 4.49 10.80
C HIS A 49 3.73 3.34 11.81
N LYS A 50 4.83 2.75 12.31
CA LYS A 50 4.84 1.66 13.31
C LYS A 50 4.01 0.43 12.92
N MET A 51 3.71 0.28 11.63
CA MET A 51 3.01 -0.88 11.10
C MET A 51 3.98 -2.06 10.98
N LYS A 52 3.51 -3.28 11.32
CA LYS A 52 4.30 -4.51 11.25
C LYS A 52 3.73 -5.41 10.16
N ARG A 53 4.62 -6.15 9.46
CA ARG A 53 4.21 -7.28 8.62
C ARG A 53 3.66 -8.36 9.56
N LYS A 54 2.44 -8.81 9.30
CA LYS A 54 1.78 -9.89 10.06
C LYS A 54 2.23 -11.25 9.55
#